data_AF-A0A9D7EFC2-F1
#
_entry.id   AF-A0A9D7EFC2-F1
#
_cell.length_a   1.000
_cell.length_b   1.000
_cell.length_c   1.000
_cell.angle_alpha   90.00
_cell.angle_beta   90.00
_cell.angle_gamma   90.00
#
_symmetry.space_group_name_H-M   'P 1'
#
loop_
_entity.id
_entity.type
_entity.pdbx_description
1 polymer ?
#
loop_
_entity_poly.entity_id
_entity_poly.type
_entity_poly.pdbx_seq_one_letter_code
_entity_poly.pdbx_strand_id
1 'polypeptide(L)' 'MLGDNRDDSYDSRYFGPVDRRLIIGKAVRVWFNFKLGRIGVPLK' A
#
# COMPACT_ATOMS: atom_id res chain seq x y z
N MET A 1 -11.70 -1.04 -0.55
CA MET A 1 -10.30 -1.01 -0.10
C MET A 1 -9.85 0.43 0.04
N LEU A 2 -8.90 0.73 0.92
CA LEU A 2 -8.39 2.08 1.16
C LEU A 2 -6.88 2.01 1.29
N GLY A 3 -6.14 2.86 0.59
CA GLY A 3 -4.68 2.93 0.69
C GLY A 3 -4.23 3.66 1.95
N ASP A 4 -3.01 3.39 2.43
CA ASP A 4 -2.46 4.10 3.60
C ASP A 4 -1.98 5.52 3.25
N ASN A 5 -1.50 5.76 2.02
CA ASN A 5 -1.15 7.09 1.51
C ASN A 5 -2.42 7.82 1.03
N ARG A 6 -3.23 8.33 1.98
CA ARG A 6 -4.63 8.73 1.76
C ARG A 6 -4.83 9.81 0.71
N ASP A 7 -3.91 10.76 0.61
CA ASP A 7 -4.02 11.90 -0.31
C ASP A 7 -3.57 11.53 -1.73
N ASP A 8 -2.83 10.43 -1.88
CA ASP A 8 -2.28 9.95 -3.15
C ASP A 8 -2.58 8.46 -3.31
N SER A 9 -3.87 8.13 -3.23
CA SER A 9 -4.37 6.78 -3.46
C SER A 9 -5.70 6.81 -4.20
N TYR A 10 -5.68 6.30 -5.44
CA TYR A 10 -6.89 6.01 -6.20
C TYR A 10 -7.45 4.67 -5.74
N ASP A 11 -8.34 4.72 -4.75
CA ASP A 11 -8.92 3.54 -4.10
C ASP A 11 -10.46 3.55 -4.16
N SER A 12 -11.12 2.71 -3.35
CA SER A 12 -12.58 2.52 -3.40
C SER A 12 -13.40 3.79 -3.13
N ARG A 13 -12.78 4.87 -2.61
CA ARG A 13 -13.45 6.19 -2.54
C ARG A 13 -13.80 6.74 -3.93
N TYR A 14 -13.06 6.36 -4.97
CA TYR A 14 -13.27 6.81 -6.35
C TYR A 14 -13.97 5.78 -7.22
N PHE A 15 -13.60 4.50 -7.11
CA PHE A 15 -14.10 3.45 -8.02
C PHE A 15 -15.11 2.48 -7.38
N GLY A 16 -15.44 2.65 -6.10
CA GLY A 16 -16.40 1.79 -5.39
C GLY A 16 -15.81 0.46 -4.88
N PRO A 17 -16.67 -0.46 -4.41
CA PRO A 17 -16.24 -1.70 -3.77
C PRO A 17 -15.56 -2.68 -4.75
N VAL A 18 -14.66 -3.51 -4.22
CA VAL A 18 -13.95 -4.55 -4.98
C VAL A 18 -14.65 -5.90 -4.80
N ASP A 19 -14.93 -6.59 -5.90
CA ASP A 19 -15.49 -7.94 -5.88
C ASP A 19 -14.51 -8.93 -5.21
N ARG A 20 -15.04 -9.78 -4.33
CA ARG A 20 -14.26 -10.77 -3.58
C ARG A 20 -13.46 -11.71 -4.48
N ARG A 21 -13.95 -12.05 -5.67
CA ARG A 21 -13.22 -12.95 -6.59
C ARG A 21 -11.92 -12.37 -7.15
N LEU A 22 -11.76 -11.04 -7.06
CA LEU A 22 -10.55 -10.33 -7.50
C LEU A 22 -9.47 -10.29 -6.40
N ILE A 23 -9.77 -10.75 -5.17
CA ILE A 23 -8.81 -10.79 -4.07
C ILE A 23 -7.95 -12.05 -4.20
N ILE A 24 -6.66 -11.87 -4.48
CA ILE A 24 -5.71 -12.97 -4.72
C ILE A 24 -5.02 -13.44 -3.42
N GLY A 25 -4.82 -12.56 -2.43
CA GLY A 25 -4.12 -12.91 -1.20
C GLY A 25 -3.90 -11.74 -0.24
N LYS A 26 -3.05 -11.95 0.79
CA LYS A 26 -2.69 -10.96 1.80
C LYS A 26 -1.17 -10.75 1.82
N ALA A 27 -0.72 -9.50 1.84
CA ALA A 27 0.68 -9.18 2.08
C ALA A 27 1.07 -9.54 3.53
N VAL A 28 2.10 -10.38 3.71
CA VAL A 28 2.52 -10.89 5.03
C VAL A 28 3.87 -10.37 5.51
N ARG A 29 4.79 -10.02 4.59
CA ARG A 29 6.11 -9.49 4.92
C ARG A 29 6.72 -8.78 3.73
N VAL A 30 7.58 -7.79 4.01
CA VAL A 30 8.55 -7.27 3.04
C VAL A 30 9.84 -8.03 3.25
N TRP A 31 10.31 -8.75 2.23
CA TRP A 31 11.49 -9.63 2.34
C TRP A 31 12.78 -8.98 1.80
N PHE A 32 12.66 -7.90 1.02
CA PHE A 32 13.81 -7.22 0.42
C PHE A 32 13.50 -5.73 0.11
N ASN A 33 14.53 -4.88 0.13
CA ASN A 33 14.49 -3.46 -0.28
C ASN A 33 15.86 -3.00 -0.82
N PHE A 34 15.90 -2.38 -2.01
CA PHE A 34 17.13 -1.90 -2.67
C PHE A 34 17.77 -0.65 -2.02
N LYS A 35 17.00 0.13 -1.25
CA LYS A 35 17.45 1.33 -0.54
C LYS A 35 16.84 1.36 0.86
N LEU A 36 17.61 0.91 1.86
CA LEU A 36 17.23 1.12 3.26
C LEU A 36 17.36 2.61 3.62
N GLY A 37 16.21 3.28 3.80
CA GLY A 37 16.07 4.50 4.57
C GLY A 37 15.08 4.26 5.71
N ARG A 38 15.22 4.97 6.83
CA ARG A 38 14.21 4.86 7.91
C ARG A 38 12.89 5.44 7.44
N ILE A 39 11.80 4.78 7.81
CA ILE A 39 10.53 5.49 7.99
C ILE A 39 10.78 6.49 9.14
N GLY A 40 10.78 7.78 8.81
CA GLY A 40 10.83 8.90 9.75
C GLY A 40 12.19 9.49 10.10
N VAL A 41 13.28 9.24 9.35
CA VAL A 41 14.58 9.91 9.62
C VAL A 41 15.14 10.50 8.33
N PRO A 42 15.68 11.74 8.34
CA PRO A 42 16.28 12.34 7.16
C PRO A 42 17.52 11.54 6.75
N LEU A 43 17.62 11.24 5.45
CA LEU A 43 18.87 10.79 4.86
C LEU A 43 19.83 11.99 4.85
N LYS A 44 21.03 11.82 5.42
CA LYS A 44 22.09 12.82 5.33
C LYS A 44 22.78 12.70 3.98
#